data_AF-A0A2V7KMF6-F1
#
_entry.id   AF-A0A2V7KMF6-F1
#
_cell.length_a   1.000
_cell.length_b   1.000
_cell.length_c   1.000
_cell.angle_alpha   90.00
_cell.angle_beta   90.00
_cell.angle_gamma   90.00
#
_symmetry.space_group_name_H-M   'P 1'
#
loop_
_entity.id
_entity.type
_entity.pdbx_description
1 polymer ?
#
loop_
_entity_poly.entity_id
_entity_poly.type
_entity_poly.pdbx_seq_one_letter_code
_entity_poly.pdbx_strand_id
1 'polypeptide(L)'
;MDGFPRDPDFPQLETASDAGLMLQVFRQHLKAVSGKAYRIEECVPFRFRCRQSTSRCVLQYTLRVVDPSNGRRWEQWVTGVVYAAAGEAERLWRELRVADPRPEIPEQWLAFEPVDFIPDLQMLVQVFPYDRKLQNLRLVLGGPLHELEPLLLTGLEPSRWRTEQRTVEPMRYRTELGAALRYTLRVRDRLTGRGQTRRCYLKVYRNDRGAETFRLLQALTDKARAGESPYRVVRPIAYVPELRTLALEEARGAALQQILLHGGDWDAALRAVARAVAAFNQEGLALTERQALADQLADVNRAASLVQWACPELRAQVEALTAAVGDGLTNVPPAPIHRDLKADHIFVSGDWVCFIDLDSVVLGDPVRDPAHLVAHITARVGLDGLPADEARRAADVFVDEYFAHVPPGWRERFLLHCVGALIEVAGGIFKRQEPEWRDKVAAAVAAAHRAASGTL
;
A
#
# COMPACT_ATOMS: atom_id res chain seq x y z
N MET A 1 12.80 -9.82 23.90
CA MET A 1 13.44 -8.55 23.52
C MET A 1 13.91 -8.74 22.10
N ASP A 2 13.13 -8.23 21.15
CA ASP A 2 13.26 -8.60 19.74
C ASP A 2 13.20 -7.35 18.85
N GLY A 3 14.05 -6.37 19.17
CA GLY A 3 14.23 -5.14 18.39
C GLY A 3 15.04 -5.39 17.11
N PHE A 4 15.14 -4.37 16.24
CA PHE A 4 15.92 -4.49 15.00
C PHE A 4 17.39 -4.85 15.26
N PRO A 5 18.08 -5.50 14.30
CA PRO A 5 19.53 -5.64 14.35
C PRO A 5 20.20 -4.28 14.57
N ARG A 6 21.28 -4.26 15.34
CA ARG A 6 22.07 -3.03 15.55
C ARG A 6 22.59 -2.52 14.21
N ASP A 7 22.35 -1.25 13.93
CA ASP A 7 22.83 -0.56 12.74
C ASP A 7 23.75 0.59 13.17
N PRO A 8 25.06 0.53 12.89
CA PRO A 8 26.01 1.56 13.32
C PRO A 8 25.73 2.92 12.68
N ASP A 9 25.11 2.94 11.50
CA ASP A 9 24.72 4.18 10.82
C ASP A 9 23.46 4.80 11.45
N PHE A 10 22.68 3.99 12.18
CA PHE A 10 21.42 4.38 12.81
C PHE A 10 21.26 3.78 14.21
N PRO A 11 22.08 4.21 15.20
CA PRO A 11 22.00 3.70 16.57
C PRO A 11 20.62 3.91 17.21
N GLN A 12 19.85 4.89 16.71
CA GLN A 12 18.54 5.25 17.22
C GLN A 12 17.47 4.19 16.91
N LEU A 13 17.73 3.24 15.99
CA LEU A 13 16.79 2.17 15.64
C LEU A 13 16.52 1.23 16.81
N GLU A 14 17.44 1.07 17.76
CA GLU A 14 17.23 0.26 18.97
C GLU A 14 16.03 0.79 19.77
N THR A 15 15.94 2.11 19.93
CA THR A 15 14.78 2.76 20.58
C THR A 15 13.61 2.92 19.63
N ALA A 16 13.84 3.37 18.39
CA ALA A 16 12.77 3.71 17.45
C ALA A 16 11.95 2.49 16.99
N SER A 17 12.51 1.28 17.04
CA SER A 17 11.79 0.05 16.71
C SER A 17 11.00 -0.52 17.89
N ASP A 18 11.24 -0.07 19.12
CA ASP A 18 10.55 -0.55 20.31
C ASP A 18 9.28 0.28 20.58
N ALA A 19 8.13 -0.37 20.49
CA ALA A 19 6.83 0.25 20.69
C ALA A 19 6.65 0.86 22.10
N GLY A 20 7.18 0.19 23.13
CA GLY A 20 7.08 0.62 24.52
C GLY A 20 7.95 1.83 24.82
N LEU A 21 9.20 1.83 24.32
CA LEU A 21 10.08 2.98 24.44
C LEU A 21 9.55 4.17 23.64
N MET A 22 9.12 3.96 22.39
CA MET A 22 8.54 5.03 21.57
C MET A 22 7.25 5.60 22.14
N LEU A 23 6.44 4.80 22.86
CA LEU A 23 5.28 5.31 23.59
C LEU A 23 5.70 6.36 24.64
N GLN A 24 6.76 6.09 25.42
CA GLN A 24 7.26 7.05 26.41
C GLN A 24 7.85 8.30 25.75
N VAL A 25 8.62 8.11 24.68
CA VAL A 25 9.17 9.20 23.88
C VAL A 25 8.07 10.12 23.37
N PHE A 26 7.01 9.58 22.76
CA PHE A 26 5.91 10.40 22.25
C PHE A 26 5.12 11.09 23.36
N ARG A 27 4.94 10.46 24.52
CA ARG A 27 4.30 11.11 25.69
C ARG A 27 5.10 12.30 26.20
N GLN A 28 6.43 12.20 26.19
CA GLN A 28 7.31 13.25 26.67
C GLN A 28 7.46 14.40 25.67
N HIS A 29 7.48 14.09 24.37
CA HIS A 29 7.91 15.07 23.36
C HIS A 29 6.80 15.60 22.44
N LEU A 30 5.67 14.89 22.24
CA LEU A 30 4.60 15.42 21.38
C LEU A 30 3.82 16.53 22.09
N LYS A 31 3.89 17.74 21.55
CA LYS A 31 3.26 18.94 22.11
C LYS A 31 1.87 19.15 21.52
N ALA A 32 0.87 19.38 22.37
CA ALA A 32 -0.47 19.71 21.91
C ALA A 32 -0.58 21.18 21.50
N VAL A 33 -1.23 21.47 20.36
CA VAL A 33 -1.32 22.84 19.81
C VAL A 33 -2.21 23.77 20.67
N SER A 34 -3.27 23.23 21.26
CA SER A 34 -4.27 23.99 22.02
C SER A 34 -3.97 24.05 23.54
N GLY A 35 -2.80 23.56 23.98
CA GLY A 35 -2.51 23.38 25.40
C GLY A 35 -3.36 22.30 26.09
N LYS A 36 -4.21 21.60 25.35
CA LYS A 36 -5.00 20.46 25.84
C LYS A 36 -4.08 19.31 26.26
N ALA A 37 -4.38 18.70 27.39
CA ALA A 37 -3.66 17.52 27.89
C ALA A 37 -4.21 16.24 27.24
N TYR A 38 -3.73 15.92 26.03
CA TYR A 38 -4.03 14.63 25.41
C TYR A 38 -3.22 13.51 26.05
N ARG A 39 -3.84 12.34 26.20
CA ARG A 39 -3.16 11.12 26.68
C ARG A 39 -2.92 10.17 25.52
N ILE A 40 -1.66 9.79 25.31
CA ILE A 40 -1.28 8.73 24.36
C ILE A 40 -1.28 7.40 25.11
N GLU A 41 -2.22 6.51 24.80
CA GLU A 41 -2.39 5.22 25.49
C GLU A 41 -1.50 4.12 24.90
N GLU A 42 -1.28 4.15 23.59
CA GLU A 42 -0.58 3.09 22.86
C GLU A 42 0.19 3.67 21.67
N CYS A 43 1.29 3.01 21.31
CA CYS A 43 2.10 3.29 20.13
C CYS A 43 2.32 1.98 19.37
N VAL A 44 1.92 1.91 18.11
CA VAL A 44 2.08 0.72 17.27
C VAL A 44 2.87 1.09 16.01
N PRO A 45 4.12 0.63 15.87
CA PRO A 45 4.84 0.73 14.60
C PRO A 45 4.11 -0.07 13.53
N PHE A 46 3.85 0.54 12.36
CA PHE A 46 3.16 -0.13 11.25
C PHE A 46 3.89 0.02 9.91
N ARG A 47 4.99 0.79 9.88
CA ARG A 47 5.82 0.87 8.69
C ARG A 47 7.24 1.25 9.00
N PHE A 48 8.15 0.59 8.30
CA PHE A 48 9.55 0.91 8.31
C PHE A 48 10.13 0.98 6.90
N ARG A 49 10.96 2.00 6.67
CA ARG A 49 11.71 2.22 5.44
C ARG A 49 13.13 2.60 5.80
N CYS A 50 14.02 1.62 5.82
CA CYS A 50 15.47 1.78 5.92
C CYS A 50 16.17 1.27 4.68
N ARG A 51 17.45 1.66 4.51
CA ARG A 51 18.39 1.14 3.51
C ARG A 51 17.92 1.14 2.05
N GLN A 52 16.82 1.83 1.74
CA GLN A 52 16.46 2.26 0.37
C GLN A 52 17.32 3.46 -0.09
N SER A 53 18.00 4.10 0.86
CA SER A 53 19.04 5.11 0.72
C SER A 53 19.94 5.00 1.95
N THR A 54 21.26 5.15 1.81
CA THR A 54 22.20 5.09 2.94
C THR A 54 22.07 6.27 3.91
N SER A 55 21.30 7.30 3.57
CA SER A 55 21.30 8.57 4.32
C SER A 55 20.24 8.71 5.41
N ARG A 56 19.17 7.91 5.39
CA ARG A 56 18.05 8.05 6.35
C ARG A 56 17.18 6.79 6.48
N CYS A 57 16.53 6.68 7.64
CA CYS A 57 15.45 5.73 7.90
C CYS A 57 14.14 6.47 8.24
N VAL A 58 13.01 5.88 7.86
CA VAL A 58 11.67 6.41 8.12
C VAL A 58 10.82 5.37 8.81
N LEU A 59 10.22 5.74 9.94
CA LEU A 59 9.36 4.91 10.76
C LEU A 59 7.97 5.57 10.85
N GLN A 60 6.91 4.79 10.72
CA GLN A 60 5.54 5.28 10.93
C GLN A 60 4.87 4.50 12.07
N TYR A 61 4.16 5.25 12.90
CA TYR A 61 3.49 4.77 14.10
C TYR A 61 2.03 5.19 14.10
N THR A 62 1.17 4.32 14.62
CA THR A 62 -0.20 4.65 15.00
C THR A 62 -0.23 4.87 16.50
N LEU A 63 -0.62 6.07 16.92
CA LEU A 63 -0.82 6.41 18.33
C LEU A 63 -2.31 6.33 18.65
N ARG A 64 -2.69 5.61 19.72
CA ARG A 64 -4.04 5.71 20.26
C ARG A 64 -4.09 6.86 21.24
N VAL A 65 -4.85 7.90 20.89
CA VAL A 65 -4.91 9.15 21.64
C VAL A 65 -6.30 9.31 22.25
N VAL A 66 -6.33 9.80 23.49
CA VAL A 66 -7.54 10.09 24.24
C VAL A 66 -7.52 11.54 24.69
N ASP A 67 -8.65 12.21 24.51
CA ASP A 67 -8.96 13.50 25.13
C ASP A 67 -9.64 13.23 26.48
N PRO A 68 -8.95 13.43 27.61
CA PRO A 68 -9.51 13.14 28.94
C PRO A 68 -10.70 14.02 29.29
N SER A 69 -10.88 15.18 28.63
CA SER A 69 -11.95 16.13 28.94
C SER A 69 -13.34 15.64 28.48
N ASN A 70 -13.39 14.83 27.43
CA ASN A 70 -14.63 14.33 26.84
C ASN A 70 -14.62 12.82 26.55
N GLY A 71 -13.52 12.13 26.84
CA GLY A 71 -13.34 10.70 26.62
C GLY A 71 -13.18 10.29 25.15
N ARG A 72 -13.10 11.23 24.21
CA ARG A 72 -12.95 10.95 22.78
C ARG A 72 -11.63 10.21 22.55
N ARG A 73 -11.69 9.14 21.76
CA ARG A 73 -10.53 8.35 21.33
C ARG A 73 -10.38 8.39 19.82
N TRP A 74 -9.14 8.45 19.33
CA TRP A 74 -8.84 8.36 17.91
C TRP A 74 -7.43 7.80 17.67
N GLU A 75 -7.16 7.44 16.43
CA GLU A 75 -5.84 7.04 15.96
C GLU A 75 -5.13 8.22 15.30
N GLN A 76 -3.90 8.50 15.73
CA GLN A 76 -3.05 9.55 15.18
C GLN A 76 -1.82 8.91 14.54
N TRP A 77 -1.62 9.12 13.24
CA TRP A 77 -0.39 8.69 12.59
C TRP A 77 0.74 9.69 12.81
N VAL A 78 1.91 9.17 13.12
CA VAL A 78 3.14 9.93 13.34
C VAL A 78 4.27 9.29 12.54
N THR A 79 5.10 10.13 11.90
CA THR A 79 6.27 9.70 11.16
C THR A 79 7.53 10.20 11.86
N GLY A 80 8.43 9.28 12.22
CA GLY A 80 9.79 9.57 12.63
C GLY A 80 10.77 9.43 11.47
N VAL A 81 11.66 10.39 11.29
CA VAL A 81 12.74 10.34 10.31
C VAL A 81 14.07 10.52 11.04
N VAL A 82 14.95 9.53 10.91
CA VAL A 82 16.31 9.56 11.44
C VAL A 82 17.30 9.60 10.29
N TYR A 83 18.39 10.35 10.46
CA TYR A 83 19.42 10.56 9.45
C TYR A 83 20.74 9.94 9.94
N ALA A 84 21.53 9.40 9.00
CA ALA A 84 22.83 8.83 9.33
C ALA A 84 23.83 9.92 9.75
N ALA A 85 23.75 11.08 9.09
CA ALA A 85 24.53 12.25 9.46
C ALA A 85 23.90 12.98 10.65
N ALA A 86 24.70 13.19 11.70
CA ALA A 86 24.30 13.93 12.88
C ALA A 86 23.90 15.38 12.54
N GLY A 87 22.90 15.93 13.24
CA GLY A 87 22.43 17.31 13.05
C GLY A 87 21.52 17.55 11.84
N GLU A 88 21.46 16.64 10.85
CA GLU A 88 20.60 16.80 9.66
C GLU A 88 19.11 16.88 10.02
N ALA A 89 18.64 16.05 10.96
CA ALA A 89 17.26 16.08 11.43
C ALA A 89 16.89 17.43 12.07
N GLU A 90 17.80 17.97 12.89
CA GLU A 90 17.59 19.25 13.58
C GLU A 90 17.62 20.42 12.60
N ARG A 91 18.57 20.43 11.66
CA ARG A 91 18.66 21.42 10.58
C ARG A 91 17.34 21.47 9.80
N LEU A 92 16.86 20.31 9.34
CA LEU A 92 15.62 20.24 8.58
C LEU A 92 14.40 20.65 9.41
N TRP A 93 14.35 20.27 10.69
CA TRP A 93 13.29 20.74 11.59
C TRP A 93 13.25 22.26 11.71
N ARG A 94 14.41 22.92 11.90
CA ARG A 94 14.48 24.39 11.96
C ARG A 94 13.96 25.02 10.67
N GLU A 95 14.33 24.49 9.51
CA GLU A 95 13.85 24.94 8.20
C GLU A 95 12.33 24.82 8.07
N LEU A 96 11.77 23.65 8.43
CA LEU A 96 10.33 23.39 8.30
C LEU A 96 9.46 24.23 9.23
N ARG A 97 10.01 24.68 10.38
CA ARG A 97 9.30 25.52 11.34
C ARG A 97 9.12 26.97 10.89
N VAL A 98 9.94 27.47 9.97
CA VAL A 98 9.91 28.88 9.54
C VAL A 98 8.56 29.25 8.91
N ALA A 99 7.96 28.33 8.15
CA ALA A 99 6.74 28.61 7.40
C ALA A 99 5.44 28.45 8.20
N ASP A 100 5.51 28.03 9.47
CA ASP A 100 4.37 27.62 10.32
C ASP A 100 3.28 26.83 9.56
N PRO A 101 3.31 25.48 9.58
CA PRO A 101 2.38 24.67 8.81
C PRO A 101 0.93 24.63 9.35
N ARG A 102 0.66 25.23 10.52
CA ARG A 102 -0.64 25.11 11.22
C ARG A 102 -1.83 25.72 10.45
N PRO A 103 -1.74 26.90 9.81
CA PRO A 103 -2.89 27.53 9.15
C PRO A 103 -3.45 26.71 7.98
N GLU A 104 -2.66 25.81 7.39
CA GLU A 104 -3.04 24.98 6.26
C GLU A 104 -3.57 23.59 6.66
N ILE A 105 -3.61 23.29 7.97
CA ILE A 105 -4.08 22.01 8.51
C ILE A 105 -5.47 22.20 9.11
N PRO A 106 -6.47 21.38 8.74
CA PRO A 106 -7.80 21.53 9.31
C PRO A 106 -7.81 21.27 10.81
N GLU A 107 -8.54 22.10 11.57
CA GLU A 107 -8.53 22.09 13.04
C GLU A 107 -8.78 20.70 13.65
N GLN A 108 -9.69 19.92 13.06
CA GLN A 108 -10.02 18.56 13.50
C GLN A 108 -8.84 17.57 13.46
N TRP A 109 -7.79 17.89 12.69
CA TRP A 109 -6.56 17.12 12.57
C TRP A 109 -5.39 17.72 13.35
N LEU A 110 -5.55 18.92 13.92
CA LEU A 110 -4.47 19.70 14.55
C LEU A 110 -4.41 19.46 16.07
N ALA A 111 -4.27 18.20 16.48
CA ALA A 111 -4.14 17.86 17.89
C ALA A 111 -2.74 18.20 18.44
N PHE A 112 -1.69 17.82 17.71
CA PHE A 112 -0.30 18.02 18.08
C PHE A 112 0.41 18.95 17.09
N GLU A 113 1.54 19.52 17.52
CA GLU A 113 2.42 20.30 16.64
C GLU A 113 2.74 19.49 15.38
N PRO A 114 2.51 20.03 14.17
CA PRO A 114 2.63 19.25 12.93
C PRO A 114 4.03 18.71 12.66
N VAL A 115 5.05 19.40 13.18
CA VAL A 115 6.45 19.04 13.05
C VAL A 115 7.19 19.34 14.36
N ASP A 116 7.99 18.38 14.83
CA ASP A 116 8.84 18.58 16.01
C ASP A 116 10.19 17.84 15.86
N PHE A 117 11.10 18.08 16.80
CA PHE A 117 12.39 17.42 16.88
C PHE A 117 12.57 16.78 18.25
N ILE A 118 13.00 15.51 18.26
CA ILE A 118 13.32 14.75 19.47
C ILE A 118 14.85 14.68 19.58
N PRO A 119 15.49 15.44 20.48
CA PRO A 119 16.95 15.51 20.57
C PRO A 119 17.61 14.16 20.88
N ASP A 120 17.02 13.39 21.80
CA ASP A 120 17.57 12.13 22.30
C ASP A 120 17.68 11.07 21.19
N LEU A 121 16.80 11.14 20.19
CA LEU A 121 16.79 10.24 19.03
C LEU A 121 17.29 10.91 17.76
N GLN A 122 17.75 12.17 17.81
CA GLN A 122 18.08 12.98 16.62
C GLN A 122 17.02 12.81 15.52
N MET A 123 15.74 12.85 15.91
CA MET A 123 14.63 12.42 15.08
C MET A 123 13.75 13.61 14.71
N LEU A 124 13.53 13.80 13.41
CA LEU A 124 12.48 14.68 12.90
C LEU A 124 11.15 13.94 13.01
N VAL A 125 10.16 14.58 13.62
CA VAL A 125 8.81 14.04 13.77
C VAL A 125 7.85 14.86 12.93
N GLN A 126 7.00 14.18 12.15
CA GLN A 126 5.90 14.78 11.40
C GLN A 126 4.59 14.10 11.82
N VAL A 127 3.59 14.90 12.20
CA VAL A 127 2.27 14.43 12.63
C VAL A 127 1.30 14.54 11.46
N PHE A 128 0.67 13.42 11.08
CA PHE A 128 -0.32 13.41 10.00
C PHE A 128 -1.44 14.41 10.31
N PRO A 129 -1.89 15.23 9.34
CA PRO A 129 -1.65 15.12 7.90
C PRO A 129 -0.46 15.92 7.36
N TYR A 130 0.38 16.49 8.21
CA TYR A 130 1.57 17.19 7.74
C TYR A 130 2.58 16.21 7.17
N ASP A 131 2.96 16.45 5.91
CA ASP A 131 4.00 15.71 5.20
C ASP A 131 4.73 16.68 4.27
N ARG A 132 6.02 16.89 4.54
CA ARG A 132 6.85 17.83 3.79
C ARG A 132 6.97 17.49 2.30
N LYS A 133 6.79 16.22 1.91
CA LYS A 133 6.90 15.73 0.53
C LYS A 133 5.54 15.50 -0.12
N LEU A 134 4.46 15.46 0.66
CA LEU A 134 3.08 15.32 0.19
C LEU A 134 2.25 16.54 0.64
N GLN A 135 2.68 17.73 0.20
CA GLN A 135 2.16 19.01 0.69
C GLN A 135 0.67 19.22 0.37
N ASN A 136 0.20 18.63 -0.72
CA ASN A 136 -1.20 18.61 -1.15
C ASN A 136 -2.14 17.82 -0.20
N LEU A 137 -1.62 16.92 0.64
CA LEU A 137 -2.44 16.08 1.50
C LEU A 137 -3.31 16.88 2.48
N ARG A 138 -2.71 17.88 3.15
CA ARG A 138 -3.45 18.74 4.10
C ARG A 138 -4.54 19.55 3.40
N LEU A 139 -4.27 19.98 2.16
CA LEU A 139 -5.25 20.68 1.33
C LEU A 139 -6.42 19.75 1.03
N VAL A 140 -6.18 18.55 0.50
CA VAL A 140 -7.23 17.56 0.20
C VAL A 140 -8.11 17.26 1.43
N LEU A 141 -7.51 17.13 2.62
CA LEU A 141 -8.24 16.89 3.87
C LEU A 141 -9.01 18.11 4.38
N GLY A 142 -8.63 19.32 3.96
CA GLY A 142 -9.34 20.58 4.26
C GLY A 142 -10.59 20.83 3.41
N GLY A 143 -10.90 19.94 2.46
CA GLY A 143 -12.16 19.98 1.70
C GLY A 143 -12.23 20.77 0.39
N PRO A 144 -11.16 21.20 -0.31
CA PRO A 144 -11.21 21.82 -1.63
C PRO A 144 -11.57 20.82 -2.75
N LEU A 145 -12.39 19.80 -2.45
CA LEU A 145 -12.85 18.78 -3.38
C LEU A 145 -14.26 19.05 -3.90
N HIS A 146 -14.74 20.29 -3.77
CA HIS A 146 -16.05 20.70 -4.28
C HIS A 146 -16.21 20.41 -5.78
N GLU A 147 -15.12 20.45 -6.55
CA GLU A 147 -15.11 20.10 -7.97
C GLU A 147 -15.47 18.63 -8.24
N LEU A 148 -15.28 17.72 -7.27
CA LEU A 148 -15.68 16.32 -7.39
C LEU A 148 -17.16 16.10 -7.13
N GLU A 149 -17.83 16.99 -6.38
CA GLU A 149 -19.22 16.78 -5.98
C GLU A 149 -20.17 16.67 -7.17
N PRO A 150 -20.15 17.57 -8.17
CA PRO A 150 -21.01 17.42 -9.35
C PRO A 150 -20.83 16.07 -10.06
N LEU A 151 -19.59 15.58 -10.12
CA LEU A 151 -19.28 14.29 -10.75
C LEU A 151 -19.86 13.11 -9.95
N LEU A 152 -19.77 13.15 -8.62
CA LEU A 152 -20.33 12.12 -7.74
C LEU A 152 -21.85 12.14 -7.67
N LEU A 153 -22.46 13.29 -7.93
CA LEU A 153 -23.90 13.49 -7.97
C LEU A 153 -24.49 13.30 -9.37
N THR A 154 -23.69 12.86 -10.35
CA THR A 154 -24.20 12.54 -11.70
C THR A 154 -25.36 11.54 -11.60
N GLY A 155 -26.46 11.84 -12.31
CA GLY A 155 -27.70 11.08 -12.25
C GLY A 155 -28.67 11.49 -11.13
N LEU A 156 -28.30 12.47 -10.29
CA LEU A 156 -29.21 13.10 -9.33
C LEU A 156 -29.55 14.52 -9.79
N GLU A 157 -30.83 14.89 -9.72
CA GLU A 157 -31.30 16.23 -10.03
C GLU A 157 -30.77 17.26 -9.00
N PRO A 158 -29.97 18.27 -9.40
CA PRO A 158 -29.34 19.21 -8.46
C PRO A 158 -30.33 20.03 -7.63
N SER A 159 -31.49 20.36 -8.20
CA SER A 159 -32.57 21.09 -7.50
C SER A 159 -33.29 20.23 -6.46
N ARG A 160 -33.25 18.90 -6.62
CA ARG A 160 -33.95 17.94 -5.78
C ARG A 160 -33.07 17.37 -4.68
N TRP A 161 -31.78 17.18 -4.93
CA TRP A 161 -30.86 16.57 -3.97
C TRP A 161 -29.99 17.63 -3.32
N ARG A 162 -29.88 17.58 -1.98
CA ARG A 162 -28.96 18.44 -1.22
C ARG A 162 -27.89 17.62 -0.53
N THR A 163 -26.66 18.11 -0.50
CA THR A 163 -25.59 17.53 0.31
C THR A 163 -25.80 17.90 1.78
N GLU A 164 -25.90 16.91 2.65
CA GLU A 164 -26.06 17.09 4.10
C GLU A 164 -24.74 16.95 4.85
N GLN A 165 -23.88 16.02 4.41
CA GLN A 165 -22.63 15.72 5.09
C GLN A 165 -21.54 15.31 4.10
N ARG A 166 -20.32 15.73 4.39
CA ARG A 166 -19.08 15.39 3.68
C ARG A 166 -18.12 14.80 4.70
N THR A 167 -17.57 13.62 4.43
CA THR A 167 -16.53 13.04 5.28
C THR A 167 -15.37 12.55 4.42
N VAL A 168 -14.15 12.86 4.86
CA VAL A 168 -12.90 12.37 4.27
C VAL A 168 -12.23 11.51 5.33
N GLU A 169 -12.07 10.22 5.06
CA GLU A 169 -11.48 9.26 5.98
C GLU A 169 -10.17 8.73 5.39
N PRO A 170 -9.02 8.90 6.04
CA PRO A 170 -7.77 8.31 5.60
C PRO A 170 -7.84 6.77 5.67
N MET A 171 -7.59 6.10 4.55
CA MET A 171 -7.59 4.63 4.48
C MET A 171 -6.17 4.07 4.50
N ARG A 172 -5.23 4.78 3.86
CA ARG A 172 -3.83 4.37 3.78
C ARG A 172 -2.95 5.60 3.66
N TYR A 173 -1.86 5.63 4.42
CA TYR A 173 -0.86 6.69 4.33
C TYR A 173 0.54 6.11 4.20
N ARG A 174 1.20 6.42 3.08
CA ARG A 174 2.59 6.08 2.80
C ARG A 174 3.39 7.37 2.84
N THR A 175 4.01 7.67 3.97
CA THR A 175 4.73 8.95 4.15
C THR A 175 5.70 9.24 3.01
N GLU A 176 5.65 10.47 2.53
CA GLU A 176 6.41 11.03 1.41
C GLU A 176 6.17 10.37 0.03
N LEU A 177 5.19 9.46 -0.07
CA LEU A 177 4.86 8.73 -1.31
C LEU A 177 3.44 9.01 -1.78
N GLY A 178 2.46 8.92 -0.89
CA GLY A 178 1.06 9.16 -1.23
C GLY A 178 0.10 8.71 -0.13
N ALA A 179 -1.18 9.03 -0.31
CA ALA A 179 -2.26 8.63 0.58
C ALA A 179 -3.49 8.16 -0.21
N ALA A 180 -4.25 7.23 0.34
CA ALA A 180 -5.58 6.86 -0.13
C ALA A 180 -6.60 7.30 0.91
N LEU A 181 -7.61 8.06 0.49
CA LEU A 181 -8.67 8.59 1.34
C LEU A 181 -10.03 8.11 0.81
N ARG A 182 -10.97 7.79 1.69
CA ARG A 182 -12.37 7.54 1.33
C ARG A 182 -13.13 8.84 1.48
N TYR A 183 -13.73 9.31 0.40
CA TYR A 183 -14.61 10.46 0.40
C TYR A 183 -16.06 10.00 0.34
N THR A 184 -16.85 10.42 1.33
CA THR A 184 -18.27 10.06 1.43
C THR A 184 -19.13 11.31 1.44
N LEU A 185 -20.12 11.32 0.54
CA LEU A 185 -21.18 12.32 0.48
C LEU A 185 -22.49 11.69 0.94
N ARG A 186 -23.13 12.29 1.93
CA ARG A 186 -24.52 11.99 2.28
C ARG A 186 -25.42 13.06 1.68
N VAL A 187 -26.34 12.64 0.84
CA VAL A 187 -27.31 13.51 0.19
C VAL A 187 -28.73 13.14 0.58
N ARG A 188 -29.64 14.12 0.51
CA ARG A 188 -31.06 13.92 0.78
C ARG A 188 -31.92 14.49 -0.34
N ASP A 189 -32.91 13.71 -0.76
CA ASP A 189 -34.00 14.15 -1.61
C ASP A 189 -34.89 15.13 -0.84
N ARG A 190 -35.01 16.36 -1.33
CA ARG A 190 -35.79 17.43 -0.73
C ARG A 190 -37.30 17.15 -0.72
N LEU A 191 -37.80 16.35 -1.66
CA LEU A 191 -39.24 16.06 -1.79
C LEU A 191 -39.65 14.86 -0.94
N THR A 192 -38.87 13.78 -1.01
CA THR A 192 -39.23 12.51 -0.34
C THR A 192 -38.56 12.34 1.02
N GLY A 193 -37.56 13.16 1.34
CA GLY A 193 -36.72 13.01 2.53
C GLY A 193 -35.75 11.83 2.48
N ARG A 194 -35.73 11.07 1.37
CA ARG A 194 -34.89 9.88 1.19
C ARG A 194 -33.40 10.25 1.20
N GLY A 195 -32.64 9.63 2.09
CA GLY A 195 -31.19 9.75 2.14
C GLY A 195 -30.50 8.81 1.15
N GLN A 196 -29.38 9.25 0.61
CA GLN A 196 -28.48 8.42 -0.20
C GLN A 196 -27.02 8.72 0.13
N THR A 197 -26.17 7.70 0.04
CA THR A 197 -24.73 7.85 0.21
C THR A 197 -24.02 7.67 -1.14
N ARG A 198 -23.06 8.52 -1.45
CA ARG A 198 -22.12 8.40 -2.57
C ARG A 198 -20.71 8.30 -2.00
N ARG A 199 -19.89 7.45 -2.62
CA ARG A 199 -18.51 7.23 -2.20
C ARG A 199 -17.57 7.26 -3.39
N CYS A 200 -16.37 7.76 -3.15
CA CYS A 200 -15.23 7.57 -4.02
C CYS A 200 -13.94 7.46 -3.18
N TYR A 201 -12.88 7.01 -3.84
CA TYR A 201 -11.55 6.90 -3.25
C TYR A 201 -10.62 7.92 -3.91
N LEU A 202 -9.90 8.67 -3.09
CA LEU A 202 -8.96 9.69 -3.51
C LEU A 202 -7.54 9.18 -3.31
N LYS A 203 -6.77 9.10 -4.39
CA LYS A 203 -5.33 8.80 -4.32
C LYS A 203 -4.57 10.10 -4.48
N VAL A 204 -3.91 10.52 -3.40
CA VAL A 204 -3.10 11.73 -3.31
C VAL A 204 -1.66 11.36 -3.66
N TYR A 205 -1.13 11.95 -4.71
CA TYR A 205 0.23 11.68 -5.21
C TYR A 205 1.18 12.80 -4.84
N ARG A 206 2.46 12.46 -4.64
CA ARG A 206 3.54 13.45 -4.49
C ARG A 206 3.91 14.14 -5.82
N ASN A 207 3.62 13.50 -6.93
CA ASN A 207 3.99 13.89 -8.30
C ASN A 207 2.81 13.65 -9.26
N ASP A 208 3.02 13.87 -10.56
CA ASP A 208 1.93 13.86 -11.56
C ASP A 208 1.60 12.45 -12.11
N ARG A 209 2.09 11.38 -11.47
CA ARG A 209 1.81 9.97 -11.86
C ARG A 209 0.32 9.65 -11.89
N GLY A 210 -0.49 10.35 -11.09
CA GLY A 210 -1.94 10.22 -11.10
C GLY A 210 -2.58 10.58 -12.45
N ALA A 211 -1.99 11.51 -13.22
CA ALA A 211 -2.49 11.90 -14.54
C ALA A 211 -2.30 10.80 -15.60
N GLU A 212 -1.16 10.10 -15.56
CA GLU A 212 -0.89 8.92 -16.40
C GLU A 212 -1.82 7.77 -16.05
N THR A 213 -1.97 7.51 -14.75
CA THR A 213 -2.89 6.48 -14.24
C THR A 213 -4.33 6.78 -14.66
N PHE A 214 -4.77 8.04 -14.58
CA PHE A 214 -6.10 8.46 -15.03
C PHE A 214 -6.35 8.10 -16.50
N ARG A 215 -5.41 8.45 -17.39
CA ARG A 215 -5.52 8.14 -18.83
C ARG A 215 -5.55 6.64 -19.10
N LEU A 216 -4.71 5.86 -18.42
CA LEU A 216 -4.71 4.40 -18.53
C LEU A 216 -6.06 3.81 -18.11
N LEU A 217 -6.58 4.21 -16.95
CA LEU A 217 -7.85 3.73 -16.43
C LEU A 217 -9.04 4.13 -17.31
N GLN A 218 -9.00 5.30 -17.96
CA GLN A 218 -10.01 5.71 -18.94
C GLN A 218 -10.01 4.76 -20.13
N ALA A 219 -8.85 4.51 -20.75
CA ALA A 219 -8.72 3.62 -21.90
C ALA A 219 -9.21 2.19 -21.59
N LEU A 220 -8.84 1.65 -20.42
CA LEU A 220 -9.28 0.33 -19.96
C LEU A 220 -10.79 0.28 -19.67
N THR A 221 -11.36 1.37 -19.11
CA THR A 221 -12.81 1.46 -18.86
C THR A 221 -13.59 1.46 -20.17
N ASP A 222 -13.16 2.24 -21.16
CA ASP A 222 -13.85 2.36 -22.44
C ASP A 222 -13.82 1.04 -23.22
N LYS A 223 -12.69 0.34 -23.19
CA LYS A 223 -12.57 -1.00 -23.79
C LYS A 223 -13.45 -2.04 -23.09
N ALA A 224 -13.51 -2.03 -21.76
CA ALA A 224 -14.41 -2.93 -21.02
C ALA A 224 -15.89 -2.69 -21.34
N ARG A 225 -16.30 -1.46 -21.67
CA ARG A 225 -17.67 -1.14 -22.11
C ARG A 225 -18.01 -1.71 -23.49
N ALA A 226 -17.03 -1.91 -24.35
CA ALA A 226 -17.22 -2.55 -25.65
C ALA A 226 -17.43 -4.08 -25.57
N GLY A 227 -17.35 -4.68 -24.36
CA GLY A 227 -17.57 -6.11 -24.14
C GLY A 227 -16.36 -7.00 -24.41
N GLU A 228 -15.17 -6.41 -24.56
CA GLU A 228 -13.97 -7.09 -25.07
C GLU A 228 -13.06 -7.70 -24.00
N SER A 229 -13.42 -7.64 -22.71
CA SER A 229 -12.51 -8.07 -21.62
C SER A 229 -13.20 -8.90 -20.53
N PRO A 230 -12.58 -10.01 -20.08
CA PRO A 230 -13.04 -10.81 -18.94
C PRO A 230 -12.76 -10.13 -17.59
N TYR A 231 -12.17 -8.94 -17.58
CA TYR A 231 -11.89 -8.17 -16.38
C TYR A 231 -12.28 -6.70 -16.57
N ARG A 232 -12.36 -5.98 -15.44
CA ARG A 232 -12.59 -4.53 -15.39
C ARG A 232 -11.53 -3.86 -14.53
N VAL A 233 -11.45 -2.55 -14.63
CA VAL A 233 -10.69 -1.72 -13.70
C VAL A 233 -11.62 -0.79 -12.96
N VAL A 234 -11.18 -0.30 -11.80
CA VAL A 234 -11.91 0.77 -11.11
C VAL A 234 -12.02 1.99 -12.01
N ARG A 235 -13.26 2.48 -12.17
CA ARG A 235 -13.52 3.62 -13.05
C ARG A 235 -12.88 4.88 -12.48
N PRO A 236 -12.09 5.62 -13.27
CA PRO A 236 -11.61 6.92 -12.87
C PRO A 236 -12.75 7.95 -13.00
N ILE A 237 -12.92 8.79 -11.98
CA ILE A 237 -13.93 9.85 -11.94
C ILE A 237 -13.34 11.15 -12.47
N ALA A 238 -12.20 11.56 -11.92
CA ALA A 238 -11.46 12.76 -12.31
C ALA A 238 -10.02 12.68 -11.79
N TYR A 239 -9.12 13.43 -12.44
CA TYR A 239 -7.84 13.82 -11.87
C TYR A 239 -7.85 15.32 -11.64
N VAL A 240 -7.49 15.77 -10.43
CA VAL A 240 -7.40 17.19 -10.05
C VAL A 240 -5.91 17.56 -10.02
N PRO A 241 -5.36 18.22 -11.06
CA PRO A 241 -3.93 18.50 -11.17
C PRO A 241 -3.37 19.34 -10.03
N GLU A 242 -4.11 20.36 -9.59
CA GLU A 242 -3.73 21.31 -8.54
C GLU A 242 -3.51 20.59 -7.20
N LEU A 243 -4.27 19.52 -6.97
CA LEU A 243 -4.18 18.67 -5.79
C LEU A 243 -3.40 17.38 -6.03
N ARG A 244 -2.89 17.14 -7.25
CA ARG A 244 -2.30 15.85 -7.68
C ARG A 244 -3.08 14.65 -7.16
N THR A 245 -4.40 14.68 -7.34
CA THR A 245 -5.31 13.72 -6.71
C THR A 245 -6.19 13.04 -7.75
N LEU A 246 -6.16 11.72 -7.77
CA LEU A 246 -7.01 10.87 -8.61
C LEU A 246 -8.23 10.42 -7.81
N ALA A 247 -9.42 10.73 -8.31
CA ALA A 247 -10.68 10.25 -7.77
C ALA A 247 -11.13 8.99 -8.53
N LEU A 248 -11.42 7.92 -7.79
CA LEU A 248 -11.79 6.60 -8.30
C LEU A 248 -13.15 6.19 -7.73
N GLU A 249 -13.97 5.47 -8.51
CA GLU A 249 -15.18 4.87 -7.97
C GLU A 249 -14.89 3.85 -6.86
N GLU A 250 -15.88 3.55 -6.04
CA GLU A 250 -15.83 2.39 -5.15
C GLU A 250 -15.89 1.11 -5.99
N ALA A 251 -14.89 0.24 -5.83
CA ALA A 251 -14.88 -1.07 -6.49
C ALA A 251 -16.09 -1.90 -6.04
N ARG A 252 -16.75 -2.56 -6.98
CA ARG A 252 -17.90 -3.43 -6.71
C ARG A 252 -17.43 -4.83 -6.34
N GLY A 253 -18.22 -5.52 -5.51
CA GLY A 253 -17.92 -6.89 -5.07
C GLY A 253 -17.13 -6.95 -3.76
N ALA A 254 -16.64 -8.14 -3.44
CA ALA A 254 -15.80 -8.39 -2.27
C ALA A 254 -14.33 -8.50 -2.71
N ALA A 255 -13.40 -8.04 -1.88
CA ALA A 255 -11.98 -8.26 -2.14
C ALA A 255 -11.67 -9.77 -2.09
N LEU A 256 -10.81 -10.27 -2.97
CA LEU A 256 -10.39 -11.68 -3.00
C LEU A 256 -9.84 -12.12 -1.64
N GLN A 257 -9.11 -11.22 -0.96
CA GLN A 257 -8.64 -11.44 0.42
C GLN A 257 -9.78 -11.78 1.38
N GLN A 258 -10.92 -11.07 1.29
CA GLN A 258 -12.08 -11.31 2.15
C GLN A 258 -12.77 -12.63 1.81
N ILE A 259 -12.85 -12.98 0.53
CA ILE A 259 -13.43 -14.25 0.05
C ILE A 259 -12.62 -15.44 0.58
N LEU A 260 -11.29 -15.34 0.52
CA LEU A 260 -10.37 -16.35 1.07
C LEU A 260 -10.51 -16.50 2.59
N LEU A 261 -10.68 -15.40 3.33
CA LEU A 261 -10.78 -15.43 4.80
C LEU A 261 -12.12 -15.91 5.36
N HIS A 262 -13.23 -15.62 4.68
CA HIS A 262 -14.58 -15.77 5.27
C HIS A 262 -15.39 -16.90 4.64
N GLY A 263 -14.74 -17.83 3.93
CA GLY A 263 -15.37 -19.08 3.49
C GLY A 263 -16.42 -18.94 2.38
N GLY A 264 -16.14 -18.11 1.37
CA GLY A 264 -16.89 -18.10 0.10
C GLY A 264 -16.45 -19.20 -0.86
N ASP A 265 -17.09 -19.29 -2.03
CA ASP A 265 -16.63 -20.12 -3.15
C ASP A 265 -15.34 -19.54 -3.75
N TRP A 266 -14.24 -19.69 -3.02
CA TRP A 266 -12.93 -19.19 -3.41
C TRP A 266 -12.38 -19.94 -4.62
N ASP A 267 -12.81 -21.18 -4.90
CA ASP A 267 -12.41 -21.92 -6.09
C ASP A 267 -12.92 -21.19 -7.34
N ALA A 268 -14.24 -20.93 -7.41
CA ALA A 268 -14.82 -20.18 -8.53
C ALA A 268 -14.22 -18.77 -8.66
N ALA A 269 -14.02 -18.07 -7.53
CA ALA A 269 -13.41 -16.75 -7.53
C ALA A 269 -11.97 -16.77 -8.04
N LEU A 270 -11.13 -17.72 -7.60
CA LEU A 270 -9.73 -17.83 -8.05
C LEU A 270 -9.65 -18.21 -9.52
N ARG A 271 -10.54 -19.05 -10.03
CA ARG A 271 -10.60 -19.35 -11.46
C ARG A 271 -10.97 -18.13 -12.29
N ALA A 272 -11.97 -17.35 -11.84
CA ALA A 272 -12.32 -16.09 -12.50
C ALA A 272 -11.13 -15.11 -12.49
N VAL A 273 -10.44 -15.00 -11.36
CA VAL A 273 -9.24 -14.15 -11.22
C VAL A 273 -8.10 -14.63 -12.10
N ALA A 274 -7.84 -15.94 -12.18
CA ALA A 274 -6.82 -16.50 -13.06
C ALA A 274 -7.08 -16.17 -14.54
N ARG A 275 -8.33 -16.32 -15.01
CA ARG A 275 -8.73 -15.90 -16.37
C ARG A 275 -8.55 -14.40 -16.60
N ALA A 276 -8.93 -13.58 -15.61
CA ALA A 276 -8.77 -12.14 -15.67
C ALA A 276 -7.30 -11.70 -15.77
N VAL A 277 -6.42 -12.31 -14.96
CA VAL A 277 -4.97 -12.04 -14.97
C VAL A 277 -4.34 -12.53 -16.28
N ALA A 278 -4.71 -13.74 -16.74
CA ALA A 278 -4.26 -14.28 -18.02
C ALA A 278 -4.64 -13.37 -19.21
N ALA A 279 -5.85 -12.82 -19.20
CA ALA A 279 -6.29 -11.86 -20.22
C ALA A 279 -5.54 -10.54 -20.13
N PHE A 280 -5.36 -9.98 -18.92
CA PHE A 280 -4.58 -8.76 -18.71
C PHE A 280 -3.14 -8.92 -19.21
N ASN A 281 -2.48 -10.03 -18.89
CA ASN A 281 -1.10 -10.30 -19.29
C ASN A 281 -0.91 -10.59 -20.78
N GLN A 282 -2.00 -10.77 -21.55
CA GLN A 282 -1.94 -10.98 -23.00
C GLN A 282 -2.50 -9.79 -23.79
N GLU A 283 -2.86 -8.70 -23.09
CA GLU A 283 -3.53 -7.58 -23.72
C GLU A 283 -2.57 -6.68 -24.51
N GLY A 284 -3.01 -6.23 -25.69
CA GLY A 284 -2.33 -5.20 -26.47
C GLY A 284 -2.54 -3.80 -25.90
N LEU A 285 -2.00 -3.51 -24.71
CA LEU A 285 -2.04 -2.17 -24.13
C LEU A 285 -0.95 -1.27 -24.72
N ALA A 286 -1.32 -0.04 -25.06
CA ALA A 286 -0.39 1.00 -25.54
C ALA A 286 0.44 1.60 -24.38
N LEU A 287 1.16 0.74 -23.66
CA LEU A 287 2.06 1.12 -22.58
C LEU A 287 3.44 1.49 -23.12
N THR A 288 4.01 2.58 -22.62
CA THR A 288 5.35 3.03 -22.99
C THR A 288 6.43 2.56 -22.00
N GLU A 289 6.09 2.48 -20.72
CA GLU A 289 7.01 2.04 -19.67
C GLU A 289 7.28 0.53 -19.75
N ARG A 290 8.54 0.17 -19.59
CA ARG A 290 9.01 -1.22 -19.59
C ARG A 290 9.84 -1.49 -18.34
N GLN A 291 9.64 -2.64 -17.71
CA GLN A 291 10.53 -3.18 -16.69
C GLN A 291 11.53 -4.12 -17.36
N ALA A 292 12.81 -3.76 -17.32
CA ALA A 292 13.86 -4.66 -17.78
C ALA A 292 14.10 -5.78 -16.75
N LEU A 293 14.69 -6.90 -17.19
CA LEU A 293 15.11 -7.97 -16.27
C LEU A 293 16.03 -7.44 -15.17
N ALA A 294 16.96 -6.53 -15.51
CA ALA A 294 17.86 -5.90 -14.54
C ALA A 294 17.10 -5.14 -13.44
N ASP A 295 16.01 -4.46 -13.78
CA ASP A 295 15.16 -3.75 -12.81
C ASP A 295 14.43 -4.74 -11.90
N GLN A 296 13.92 -5.85 -12.46
CA GLN A 296 13.33 -6.92 -11.69
C GLN A 296 14.34 -7.55 -10.71
N LEU A 297 15.56 -7.87 -11.17
CA LEU A 297 16.60 -8.41 -10.30
C LEU A 297 17.02 -7.40 -9.24
N ALA A 298 17.02 -6.10 -9.55
CA ALA A 298 17.24 -5.05 -8.57
C ALA A 298 16.11 -4.97 -7.52
N ASP A 299 14.85 -5.23 -7.88
CA ASP A 299 13.74 -5.34 -6.91
C ASP A 299 13.98 -6.49 -5.93
N VAL A 300 14.32 -7.68 -6.44
CA VAL A 300 14.62 -8.87 -5.63
C VAL A 300 15.84 -8.64 -4.74
N ASN A 301 16.95 -8.13 -5.29
CA ASN A 301 18.19 -7.87 -4.55
C ASN A 301 17.98 -6.87 -3.41
N ARG A 302 17.17 -5.83 -3.61
CA ARG A 302 16.82 -4.87 -2.55
C ARG A 302 16.00 -5.52 -1.43
N ALA A 303 15.08 -6.41 -1.76
CA ALA A 303 14.33 -7.16 -0.76
C ALA A 303 15.23 -8.16 -0.02
N ALA A 304 16.08 -8.90 -0.74
CA ALA A 304 17.05 -9.83 -0.19
C ALA A 304 17.97 -9.14 0.82
N SER A 305 18.56 -7.99 0.44
CA SER A 305 19.45 -7.20 1.30
C SER A 305 18.75 -6.78 2.60
N LEU A 306 17.47 -6.43 2.51
CA LEU A 306 16.67 -6.06 3.67
C LEU A 306 16.41 -7.25 4.59
N VAL A 307 16.06 -8.41 4.02
CA VAL A 307 15.81 -9.64 4.79
C VAL A 307 17.10 -10.13 5.46
N GLN A 308 18.23 -10.14 4.74
CA GLN A 308 19.55 -10.55 5.28
C GLN A 308 20.04 -9.65 6.42
N TRP A 309 19.62 -8.39 6.42
CA TRP A 309 19.87 -7.48 7.53
C TRP A 309 18.90 -7.77 8.68
N ALA A 310 17.60 -7.79 8.41
CA ALA A 310 16.55 -7.93 9.44
C ALA A 310 16.54 -9.31 10.15
N CYS A 311 16.90 -10.37 9.44
CA CYS A 311 17.01 -11.75 9.91
C CYS A 311 18.38 -12.35 9.53
N PRO A 312 19.46 -11.99 10.24
CA PRO A 312 20.82 -12.45 9.92
C PRO A 312 20.96 -13.98 9.83
N GLU A 313 20.16 -14.72 10.59
CA GLU A 313 20.09 -16.19 10.59
C GLU A 313 19.62 -16.79 9.25
N LEU A 314 18.87 -16.02 8.44
CA LEU A 314 18.40 -16.44 7.12
C LEU A 314 19.35 -16.06 5.99
N ARG A 315 20.46 -15.37 6.28
CA ARG A 315 21.32 -14.74 5.26
C ARG A 315 21.78 -15.71 4.18
N ALA A 316 22.42 -16.81 4.56
CA ALA A 316 22.96 -17.78 3.61
C ALA A 316 21.88 -18.39 2.70
N GLN A 317 20.68 -18.65 3.25
CA GLN A 317 19.56 -19.18 2.46
C GLN A 317 19.07 -18.14 1.45
N VAL A 318 18.89 -16.88 1.87
CA VAL A 318 18.43 -15.80 0.99
C VAL A 318 19.46 -15.49 -0.09
N GLU A 319 20.76 -15.52 0.21
CA GLU A 319 21.84 -15.36 -0.77
C GLU A 319 21.76 -16.44 -1.86
N ALA A 320 21.66 -17.71 -1.46
CA ALA A 320 21.56 -18.83 -2.41
C ALA A 320 20.30 -18.74 -3.30
N LEU A 321 19.14 -18.40 -2.72
CA LEU A 321 17.89 -18.23 -3.48
C LEU A 321 17.97 -17.05 -4.44
N THR A 322 18.56 -15.94 -4.02
CA THR A 322 18.72 -14.74 -4.85
C THR A 322 19.68 -15.00 -6.02
N ALA A 323 20.77 -15.74 -5.78
CA ALA A 323 21.68 -16.17 -6.84
C ALA A 323 20.97 -17.05 -7.87
N ALA A 324 20.20 -18.06 -7.42
CA ALA A 324 19.42 -18.91 -8.31
C ALA A 324 18.44 -18.11 -9.21
N VAL A 325 17.78 -17.09 -8.64
CA VAL A 325 16.90 -16.17 -9.40
C VAL A 325 17.70 -15.38 -10.44
N GLY A 326 18.87 -14.85 -10.05
CA GLY A 326 19.75 -14.10 -10.94
C GLY A 326 20.30 -14.93 -12.10
N ASP A 327 20.67 -16.19 -11.84
CA ASP A 327 21.27 -17.08 -12.82
C ASP A 327 20.22 -17.72 -13.75
N GLY A 328 19.00 -17.93 -13.26
CA GLY A 328 17.97 -18.67 -14.00
C GLY A 328 16.95 -17.82 -14.76
N LEU A 329 16.75 -16.54 -14.41
CA LEU A 329 15.82 -15.68 -15.14
C LEU A 329 16.46 -15.09 -16.40
N THR A 330 15.72 -15.13 -17.52
CA THR A 330 16.16 -14.60 -18.82
C THR A 330 15.21 -13.52 -19.33
N ASN A 331 15.67 -12.70 -20.28
CA ASN A 331 14.79 -11.75 -20.96
C ASN A 331 13.73 -12.49 -21.79
N VAL A 332 12.50 -11.99 -21.74
CA VAL A 332 11.36 -12.51 -22.50
C VAL A 332 10.63 -11.37 -23.20
N PRO A 333 9.83 -11.65 -24.26
CA PRO A 333 8.93 -10.66 -24.82
C PRO A 333 8.03 -10.07 -23.73
N PRO A 334 8.05 -8.73 -23.53
CA PRO A 334 7.33 -8.13 -22.42
C PRO A 334 5.84 -8.01 -22.75
N ALA A 335 5.00 -8.16 -21.73
CA ALA A 335 3.56 -8.01 -21.82
C ALA A 335 3.04 -7.21 -20.61
N PRO A 336 1.78 -6.73 -20.61
CA PRO A 336 1.29 -5.92 -19.51
C PRO A 336 1.33 -6.67 -18.17
N ILE A 337 1.86 -6.00 -17.16
CA ILE A 337 1.86 -6.46 -15.78
C ILE A 337 1.39 -5.35 -14.84
N HIS A 338 0.64 -5.72 -13.81
CA HIS A 338 0.12 -4.88 -12.75
C HIS A 338 1.21 -4.43 -11.78
N ARG A 339 2.23 -5.27 -11.52
CA ARG A 339 3.37 -5.05 -10.59
C ARG A 339 3.07 -4.92 -9.11
N ASP A 340 1.81 -4.85 -8.71
CA ASP A 340 1.38 -4.87 -7.30
C ASP A 340 0.11 -5.72 -7.15
N LEU A 341 0.05 -6.83 -7.90
CA LEU A 341 -1.07 -7.76 -7.88
C LEU A 341 -1.06 -8.59 -6.59
N LYS A 342 -2.10 -8.45 -5.79
CA LYS A 342 -2.32 -9.19 -4.53
C LYS A 342 -3.80 -9.21 -4.18
N ALA A 343 -4.19 -10.08 -3.26
CA ALA A 343 -5.59 -10.43 -3.00
C ALA A 343 -6.48 -9.24 -2.54
N ASP A 344 -5.92 -8.20 -1.93
CA ASP A 344 -6.65 -6.98 -1.53
C ASP A 344 -6.82 -5.97 -2.67
N HIS A 345 -6.17 -6.19 -3.81
CA HIS A 345 -6.24 -5.36 -5.01
C HIS A 345 -7.17 -5.94 -6.10
N ILE A 346 -7.85 -7.05 -5.80
CA ILE A 346 -8.70 -7.79 -6.72
C ILE A 346 -10.08 -7.90 -6.09
N PHE A 347 -11.10 -7.41 -6.78
CA PHE A 347 -12.50 -7.47 -6.33
C PHE A 347 -13.30 -8.40 -7.23
N VAL A 348 -14.14 -9.23 -6.62
CA VAL A 348 -14.94 -10.24 -7.33
C VAL A 348 -16.42 -10.03 -7.03
N SER A 349 -17.24 -10.07 -8.09
CA SER A 349 -18.69 -9.93 -8.03
C SER A 349 -19.34 -10.89 -9.03
N GLY A 350 -19.65 -12.12 -8.59
CA GLY A 350 -19.96 -13.22 -9.51
C GLY A 350 -18.72 -13.52 -10.38
N ASP A 351 -18.90 -13.66 -11.69
CA ASP A 351 -17.78 -13.89 -12.62
C ASP A 351 -16.99 -12.61 -12.96
N TRP A 352 -17.40 -11.44 -12.46
CA TRP A 352 -16.72 -10.18 -12.76
C TRP A 352 -15.55 -9.94 -11.82
N VAL A 353 -14.37 -9.78 -12.40
CA VAL A 353 -13.13 -9.40 -11.70
C VAL A 353 -12.81 -7.94 -11.98
N CYS A 354 -12.52 -7.18 -10.92
CA CYS A 354 -12.12 -5.79 -10.99
C CYS A 354 -10.75 -5.59 -10.34
N PHE A 355 -9.80 -5.02 -11.09
CA PHE A 355 -8.48 -4.64 -10.57
C PHE A 355 -8.47 -3.19 -10.06
N ILE A 356 -7.78 -2.97 -8.95
CA ILE A 356 -7.50 -1.65 -8.38
C ILE A 356 -5.99 -1.44 -8.22
N ASP A 357 -5.56 -0.20 -8.01
CA ASP A 357 -4.13 0.16 -7.80
C ASP A 357 -3.22 -0.08 -9.03
N LEU A 358 -3.69 0.32 -10.21
CA LEU A 358 -2.96 0.20 -11.49
C LEU A 358 -1.86 1.27 -11.69
N ASP A 359 -1.43 1.97 -10.64
CA ASP A 359 -0.42 3.02 -10.76
C ASP A 359 0.94 2.48 -11.25
N SER A 360 1.19 1.18 -11.01
CA SER A 360 2.47 0.51 -11.28
C SER A 360 2.48 -0.30 -12.58
N VAL A 361 1.42 -0.20 -13.38
CA VAL A 361 1.30 -0.96 -14.63
C VAL A 361 2.41 -0.59 -15.61
N VAL A 362 3.10 -1.59 -16.15
CA VAL A 362 4.14 -1.46 -17.18
C VAL A 362 4.16 -2.71 -18.07
N LEU A 363 4.97 -2.72 -19.12
CA LEU A 363 5.31 -3.95 -19.83
C LEU A 363 6.47 -4.66 -19.12
N GLY A 364 6.34 -5.94 -18.82
CA GLY A 364 7.39 -6.75 -18.17
C GLY A 364 7.20 -8.24 -18.42
N ASP A 365 7.86 -9.10 -17.65
CA ASP A 365 7.64 -10.55 -17.77
C ASP A 365 6.22 -10.89 -17.28
N PRO A 366 5.32 -11.44 -18.13
CA PRO A 366 3.92 -11.70 -17.77
C PRO A 366 3.76 -12.69 -16.61
N VAL A 367 4.78 -13.48 -16.30
CA VAL A 367 4.74 -14.47 -15.21
C VAL A 367 4.98 -13.83 -13.83
N ARG A 368 5.40 -12.56 -13.79
CA ARG A 368 5.71 -11.85 -12.54
C ARG A 368 4.49 -11.64 -11.65
N ASP A 369 3.37 -11.18 -12.21
CA ASP A 369 2.12 -10.95 -11.47
C ASP A 369 1.52 -12.22 -10.86
N PRO A 370 1.30 -13.33 -11.61
CA PRO A 370 0.77 -14.55 -11.03
C PRO A 370 1.70 -15.11 -9.95
N ALA A 371 3.02 -15.00 -10.12
CA ALA A 371 3.98 -15.40 -9.08
C ALA A 371 3.88 -14.54 -7.81
N HIS A 372 3.68 -13.22 -7.94
CA HIS A 372 3.47 -12.32 -6.80
C HIS A 372 2.16 -12.60 -6.06
N LEU A 373 1.07 -12.85 -6.79
CA LEU A 373 -0.21 -13.22 -6.17
C LEU A 373 -0.08 -14.55 -5.39
N VAL A 374 0.54 -15.56 -6.00
CA VAL A 374 0.81 -16.86 -5.37
C VAL A 374 1.71 -16.73 -4.15
N ALA A 375 2.77 -15.92 -4.22
CA ALA A 375 3.64 -15.64 -3.09
C ALA A 375 2.88 -14.96 -1.94
N HIS A 376 2.00 -14.00 -2.25
CA HIS A 376 1.16 -13.34 -1.25
C HIS A 376 0.19 -14.30 -0.55
N ILE A 377 -0.46 -15.20 -1.31
CA ILE A 377 -1.37 -16.22 -0.77
C ILE A 377 -0.59 -17.23 0.08
N THR A 378 0.51 -17.78 -0.46
CA THR A 378 1.32 -18.82 0.19
C THR A 378 1.99 -18.32 1.47
N ALA A 379 2.50 -17.09 1.46
CA ALA A 379 3.04 -16.42 2.66
C ALA A 379 1.94 -15.89 3.60
N ARG A 380 0.67 -16.03 3.22
CA ARG A 380 -0.52 -15.61 3.98
C ARG A 380 -0.50 -14.15 4.43
N VAL A 381 0.00 -13.26 3.56
CA VAL A 381 0.04 -11.82 3.87
C VAL A 381 -1.39 -11.28 3.98
N GLY A 382 -1.78 -10.89 5.20
CA GLY A 382 -3.14 -10.46 5.48
C GLY A 382 -4.16 -11.61 5.44
N LEU A 383 -3.71 -12.86 5.48
CA LEU A 383 -4.53 -14.07 5.44
C LEU A 383 -4.23 -14.97 6.66
N ASP A 384 -3.90 -14.37 7.81
CA ASP A 384 -3.50 -15.11 9.02
C ASP A 384 -4.57 -16.12 9.49
N GLY A 385 -5.84 -15.82 9.24
CA GLY A 385 -6.97 -16.70 9.53
C GLY A 385 -7.12 -17.90 8.57
N LEU A 386 -6.42 -17.92 7.44
CA LEU A 386 -6.46 -19.01 6.46
C LEU A 386 -5.42 -20.09 6.83
N PRO A 387 -5.83 -21.36 6.99
CA PRO A 387 -4.90 -22.46 7.20
C PRO A 387 -3.86 -22.57 6.08
N ALA A 388 -2.62 -22.93 6.41
CA ALA A 388 -1.53 -22.98 5.43
C ALA A 388 -1.79 -23.99 4.29
N ASP A 389 -2.44 -25.12 4.58
CA ASP A 389 -2.85 -26.10 3.57
C ASP A 389 -3.93 -25.55 2.63
N GLU A 390 -4.85 -24.74 3.14
CA GLU A 390 -5.88 -24.07 2.33
C GLU A 390 -5.28 -22.99 1.44
N ALA A 391 -4.34 -22.20 1.97
CA ALA A 391 -3.61 -21.21 1.18
C ALA A 391 -2.86 -21.85 0.01
N ARG A 392 -2.21 -23.01 0.23
CA ARG A 392 -1.57 -23.78 -0.84
C ARG A 392 -2.57 -24.27 -1.89
N ARG A 393 -3.68 -24.91 -1.45
CA ARG A 393 -4.73 -25.35 -2.39
C ARG A 393 -5.32 -24.20 -3.21
N ALA A 394 -5.52 -23.04 -2.59
CA ALA A 394 -5.97 -21.84 -3.29
C ALA A 394 -4.95 -21.38 -4.33
N ALA A 395 -3.66 -21.35 -3.99
CA ALA A 395 -2.60 -21.02 -4.93
C ALA A 395 -2.57 -22.01 -6.12
N ASP A 396 -2.69 -23.32 -5.86
CA ASP A 396 -2.70 -24.35 -6.91
C ASP A 396 -3.87 -24.17 -7.89
N VAL A 397 -5.09 -23.91 -7.37
CA VAL A 397 -6.28 -23.65 -8.21
C VAL A 397 -6.06 -22.46 -9.13
N PHE A 398 -5.49 -21.36 -8.61
CA PHE A 398 -5.18 -20.20 -9.42
C PHE A 398 -4.12 -20.51 -10.49
N VAL A 399 -3.04 -21.22 -10.12
CA VAL A 399 -1.94 -21.56 -11.02
C VAL A 399 -2.40 -22.46 -12.16
N ASP A 400 -3.14 -23.51 -11.86
CA ASP A 400 -3.62 -24.45 -12.87
C ASP A 400 -4.58 -23.77 -13.85
N GLU A 401 -5.51 -22.95 -13.35
CA GLU A 401 -6.38 -22.18 -14.23
C GLU A 401 -5.58 -21.15 -15.05
N TYR A 402 -4.65 -20.39 -14.45
CA TYR A 402 -3.89 -19.36 -15.17
C TYR A 402 -3.11 -19.96 -16.35
N PHE A 403 -2.38 -21.06 -16.10
CA PHE A 403 -1.58 -21.72 -17.14
C PHE A 403 -2.42 -22.47 -18.19
N ALA A 404 -3.71 -22.70 -17.95
CA ALA A 404 -4.64 -23.18 -18.99
C ALA A 404 -4.98 -22.10 -20.03
N HIS A 405 -4.79 -20.81 -19.71
CA HIS A 405 -5.20 -19.68 -20.55
C HIS A 405 -4.02 -18.84 -21.10
N VAL A 406 -2.77 -19.27 -20.88
CA VAL A 406 -1.57 -18.56 -21.36
C VAL A 406 -0.64 -19.48 -22.17
N PRO A 407 0.35 -18.94 -22.93
CA PRO A 407 1.29 -19.77 -23.67
C PRO A 407 2.03 -20.80 -22.79
N PRO A 408 2.15 -22.07 -23.20
CA PRO A 408 2.75 -23.13 -22.36
C PRO A 408 4.17 -22.83 -21.86
N GLY A 409 4.99 -22.16 -22.68
CA GLY A 409 6.36 -21.78 -22.31
C GLY A 409 6.46 -20.75 -21.17
N TRP A 410 5.35 -20.17 -20.72
CA TRP A 410 5.33 -19.30 -19.54
C TRP A 410 5.53 -20.10 -18.23
N ARG A 411 5.14 -21.37 -18.21
CA ARG A 411 5.22 -22.21 -17.02
C ARG A 411 6.67 -22.53 -16.61
N GLU A 412 7.60 -22.59 -17.57
CA GLU A 412 9.00 -22.99 -17.36
C GLU A 412 9.73 -22.14 -16.32
N ARG A 413 9.43 -20.84 -16.26
CA ARG A 413 10.08 -19.87 -15.36
C ARG A 413 9.25 -19.52 -14.12
N PHE A 414 8.05 -20.07 -13.99
CA PHE A 414 7.10 -19.66 -12.95
C PHE A 414 7.60 -19.86 -11.53
N LEU A 415 8.17 -21.03 -11.24
CA LEU A 415 8.68 -21.33 -9.90
C LEU A 415 9.83 -20.40 -9.52
N LEU A 416 10.70 -20.05 -10.47
CA LEU A 416 11.79 -19.11 -10.21
C LEU A 416 11.27 -17.69 -9.93
N HIS A 417 10.23 -17.26 -10.65
CA HIS A 417 9.52 -16.02 -10.30
C HIS A 417 8.89 -16.10 -8.90
N CYS A 418 8.35 -17.26 -8.49
CA CYS A 418 7.81 -17.45 -7.14
C CYS A 418 8.91 -17.31 -6.07
N VAL A 419 10.11 -17.84 -6.31
CA VAL A 419 11.27 -17.65 -5.41
C VAL A 419 11.56 -16.17 -5.20
N GLY A 420 11.70 -15.41 -6.30
CA GLY A 420 11.94 -13.97 -6.23
C GLY A 420 10.80 -13.22 -5.55
N ALA A 421 9.55 -13.54 -5.89
CA ALA A 421 8.37 -12.93 -5.30
C ALA A 421 8.25 -13.20 -3.79
N LEU A 422 8.58 -14.40 -3.32
CA LEU A 422 8.59 -14.74 -1.89
C LEU A 422 9.65 -13.98 -1.10
N ILE A 423 10.83 -13.72 -1.70
CA ILE A 423 11.85 -12.83 -1.13
C ILE A 423 11.32 -11.38 -1.06
N GLU A 424 10.69 -10.88 -2.12
CA GLU A 424 10.07 -9.56 -2.15
C GLU A 424 8.95 -9.41 -1.10
N VAL A 425 8.13 -10.45 -0.94
CA VAL A 425 7.07 -10.55 0.08
C VAL A 425 7.66 -10.56 1.49
N ALA A 426 8.71 -11.34 1.75
CA ALA A 426 9.42 -11.34 3.03
C ALA A 426 9.92 -9.93 3.40
N GLY A 427 10.59 -9.25 2.46
CA GLY A 427 10.97 -7.84 2.66
C GLY A 427 9.75 -6.93 2.88
N GLY A 428 8.63 -7.21 2.24
CA GLY A 428 7.34 -6.53 2.44
C GLY A 428 6.75 -6.70 3.85
N ILE A 429 6.75 -7.92 4.37
CA ILE A 429 6.29 -8.29 5.72
C ILE A 429 7.07 -7.47 6.76
N PHE A 430 8.40 -7.43 6.64
CA PHE A 430 9.23 -6.59 7.50
C PHE A 430 8.90 -5.10 7.34
N LYS A 431 8.86 -4.56 6.11
CA LYS A 431 8.57 -3.13 5.87
C LYS A 431 7.21 -2.68 6.43
N ARG A 432 6.22 -3.57 6.48
CA ARG A 432 4.88 -3.28 7.03
C ARG A 432 4.77 -3.57 8.53
N GLN A 433 5.84 -4.06 9.16
CA GLN A 433 5.84 -4.40 10.59
C GLN A 433 4.63 -5.30 10.93
N GLU A 434 4.39 -6.30 10.09
CA GLU A 434 3.29 -7.25 10.32
C GLU A 434 3.42 -7.87 11.73
N PRO A 435 2.31 -8.22 12.39
CA PRO A 435 2.38 -9.02 13.61
C PRO A 435 3.21 -10.29 13.37
N GLU A 436 4.13 -10.60 14.29
CA GLU A 436 5.02 -11.76 14.18
C GLU A 436 5.85 -11.77 12.88
N TRP A 437 6.25 -10.59 12.39
CA TRP A 437 6.92 -10.45 11.09
C TRP A 437 8.15 -11.35 10.93
N ARG A 438 8.89 -11.67 12.00
CA ARG A 438 10.08 -12.54 11.93
C ARG A 438 9.71 -13.97 11.52
N ASP A 439 8.73 -14.54 12.21
CA ASP A 439 8.24 -15.89 11.91
C ASP A 439 7.63 -15.94 10.50
N LYS A 440 6.89 -14.88 10.12
CA LYS A 440 6.34 -14.75 8.77
C LYS A 440 7.42 -14.59 7.70
N VAL A 441 8.51 -13.87 7.97
CA VAL A 441 9.68 -13.75 7.08
C VAL A 441 10.37 -15.11 6.92
N ALA A 442 10.62 -15.82 8.02
CA ALA A 442 11.20 -17.16 7.99
C ALA A 442 10.32 -18.14 7.21
N ALA A 443 9.00 -18.10 7.41
CA ALA A 443 8.04 -18.92 6.67
C ALA A 443 8.04 -18.61 5.16
N ALA A 444 8.12 -17.33 4.77
CA ALA A 444 8.21 -16.93 3.37
C ALA A 444 9.52 -17.39 2.71
N VAL A 445 10.67 -17.30 3.41
CA VAL A 445 11.96 -17.82 2.93
C VAL A 445 11.93 -19.35 2.82
N ALA A 446 11.32 -20.05 3.77
CA ALA A 446 11.14 -21.50 3.68
C ALA A 446 10.24 -21.90 2.50
N ALA A 447 9.20 -21.11 2.19
CA ALA A 447 8.40 -21.31 0.98
C ALA A 447 9.22 -21.08 -0.30
N ALA A 448 10.08 -20.06 -0.32
CA ALA A 448 10.97 -19.81 -1.46
C ALA A 448 11.91 -20.99 -1.70
N HIS A 449 12.40 -21.63 -0.63
CA HIS A 449 13.23 -22.83 -0.75
C HIS A 449 12.47 -24.04 -1.33
N ARG A 450 11.20 -24.24 -0.96
CA ARG A 450 10.35 -25.27 -1.59
C ARG A 450 10.13 -24.98 -3.07
N ALA A 451 9.85 -23.73 -3.43
CA ALA A 451 9.63 -23.32 -4.82
C ALA A 451 10.88 -23.59 -5.67
N ALA A 452 12.06 -23.29 -5.14
CA ALA A 452 13.35 -23.60 -5.79
C ALA A 452 13.57 -25.12 -5.96
N SER A 453 12.94 -25.95 -5.13
CA SER A 453 13.01 -27.42 -5.20
C SER A 453 11.91 -28.04 -6.07
N GLY A 454 11.04 -27.23 -6.69
CA GLY A 454 10.01 -27.70 -7.62
C GLY A 454 8.58 -27.73 -7.05
N THR A 455 8.33 -27.21 -5.85
CA THR A 455 7.00 -27.29 -5.18
C THR A 455 6.59 -25.95 -4.57
N LEU A 456 5.33 -25.53 -4.70
CA LEU A 456 4.81 -24.29 -4.09
C LEU A 456 4.74 -24.33 -2.55
#